data_AF-A0A8J7JL14-F1
#
_entry.id   AF-A0A8J7JL14-F1
#
_cell.length_a   1.000
_cell.length_b   1.000
_cell.length_c   1.000
_cell.angle_alpha   90.00
_cell.angle_beta   90.00
_cell.angle_gamma   90.00
#
_symmetry.space_group_name_H-M   'P 1'
#
loop_
_entity.id
_entity.type
_entity.pdbx_description
1 polymer ?
#
loop_
_entity_poly.entity_id
_entity_poly.type
_entity_poly.pdbx_seq_one_letter_code
_entity_poly.pdbx_strand_id
1 'polypeptide(L)'
;MILTLEVLLLLLQAHRQVKLSVLARVFLQVLGQPKLSVLPDCRGSQPLSSSGLAKWLKHSPEVVDLKDAPLQIQQVSLAQATTTYAKLAAVEPGRSLSLTFVSPTSFRRQGHHLPLPWSRNVFHGLGAKANDNPEYVQLFYTLGHYAPYCGTGHKTTFGLGQTRLGWHLSQATPQEMPAAQRLLADRIDELTTYFVNQKKRTGGHRAQDSAETWATVLARRELGDSLQAIADDLEIPYETAKTYSKLARRSLREKG
;
A
#
# COMPACT_ATOMS: atom_id res chain seq x y z
N MET A 1 7.84 7.78 18.04
CA MET A 1 7.91 7.78 16.57
C MET A 1 6.47 7.78 16.08
N ILE A 2 6.02 8.89 15.49
CA ILE A 2 4.61 9.16 15.20
C ILE A 2 4.15 8.24 14.06
N LEU A 3 3.38 7.21 14.38
CA LEU A 3 2.74 6.34 13.39
C LEU A 3 1.35 6.92 13.11
N THR A 4 1.28 7.85 12.15
CA THR A 4 0.02 8.24 11.55
C THR A 4 -0.51 7.08 10.69
N LEU A 5 -1.84 6.90 10.70
CA LEU A 5 -2.56 5.81 10.04
C LEU A 5 -2.32 5.67 8.52
N GLU A 6 -1.60 6.61 7.88
CA GLU A 6 -1.15 6.50 6.49
C GLU A 6 -0.09 5.39 6.30
N VAL A 7 0.67 5.05 7.34
CA VAL A 7 1.73 4.03 7.27
C VAL A 7 1.19 2.61 7.14
N LEU A 8 -0.05 2.35 7.61
CA LEU A 8 -0.65 1.01 7.51
C LEU A 8 -0.94 0.60 6.06
N LEU A 9 -1.22 1.57 5.18
CA LEU A 9 -1.46 1.32 3.76
C LEU A 9 -0.16 1.16 2.95
N LEU A 10 0.92 1.86 3.36
CA LEU A 10 2.23 1.76 2.71
C LEU A 10 3.00 0.48 3.10
N LEU A 11 2.83 -0.01 4.34
CA LEU A 11 3.39 -1.31 4.75
C LEU A 11 2.75 -2.50 4.02
N LEU A 12 1.53 -2.35 3.49
CA LEU A 12 0.88 -3.34 2.63
C LEU A 12 1.42 -3.35 1.18
N GLN A 13 2.10 -2.29 0.73
CA GLN A 13 2.74 -2.24 -0.59
C GLN A 13 4.18 -2.76 -0.58
N ALA A 14 4.85 -2.78 0.56
CA ALA A 14 6.26 -3.21 0.67
C ALA A 14 6.45 -4.74 0.76
N HIS A 15 5.43 -5.50 1.19
CA HIS A 15 5.50 -6.97 1.19
C HIS A 15 4.81 -7.57 -0.04
N ARG A 16 5.62 -8.00 -1.02
CA ARG A 16 5.22 -9.05 -1.95
C ARG A 16 4.66 -10.21 -1.10
N GLN A 17 3.42 -10.64 -1.40
CA GLN A 17 2.73 -11.81 -0.83
C GLN A 17 1.90 -11.63 0.46
N VAL A 18 1.31 -10.47 0.75
CA VAL A 18 0.13 -10.47 1.65
C VAL A 18 -1.09 -10.95 0.87
N LYS A 19 -1.36 -12.26 0.93
CA LYS A 19 -2.56 -12.87 0.34
C LYS A 19 -3.82 -12.13 0.81
N LEU A 20 -4.76 -11.97 -0.14
CA LEU A 20 -6.09 -11.31 -0.09
C LEU A 20 -6.97 -11.56 1.16
N SER A 21 -6.58 -12.43 2.10
CA SER A 21 -7.35 -12.82 3.28
C SER A 21 -7.18 -11.90 4.50
N VAL A 22 -6.22 -10.97 4.48
CA VAL A 22 -5.88 -10.14 5.66
C VAL A 22 -6.86 -8.98 5.88
N LEU A 23 -7.26 -8.28 4.82
CA LEU A 23 -8.22 -7.16 4.93
C LEU A 23 -9.64 -7.61 5.26
N ALA A 24 -10.02 -8.81 4.80
CA ALA A 24 -11.31 -9.41 5.17
C ALA A 24 -11.41 -9.69 6.67
N ARG A 25 -10.29 -9.97 7.37
CA ARG A 25 -10.30 -10.30 8.81
C ARG A 25 -10.36 -9.07 9.71
N VAL A 26 -9.71 -7.97 9.35
CA VAL A 26 -9.88 -6.69 10.08
C VAL A 26 -11.34 -6.26 10.03
N PHE A 27 -11.97 -6.42 8.87
CA PHE A 27 -13.39 -6.14 8.68
C PHE A 27 -14.30 -7.08 9.49
N LEU A 28 -13.92 -8.36 9.65
CA LEU A 28 -14.65 -9.35 10.46
C LEU A 28 -14.44 -9.20 11.97
N GLN A 29 -13.28 -8.69 12.41
CA GLN A 29 -12.99 -8.45 13.83
C GLN A 29 -13.73 -7.21 14.35
N VAL A 30 -13.98 -6.22 13.48
CA VAL A 30 -14.93 -5.12 13.72
C VAL A 30 -16.39 -5.62 13.80
N LEU A 31 -16.71 -6.79 13.23
CA LEU A 31 -18.05 -7.39 13.18
C LEU A 31 -18.37 -8.38 14.32
N GLY A 32 -17.44 -8.67 15.23
CA GLY A 32 -17.73 -9.45 16.43
C GLY A 32 -18.24 -10.89 16.20
N GLN A 33 -17.74 -11.61 15.19
CA GLN A 33 -18.09 -13.02 14.96
C GLN A 33 -16.88 -13.95 15.15
N PRO A 34 -16.85 -14.78 16.21
CA PRO A 34 -15.80 -15.76 16.42
C PRO A 34 -16.23 -17.10 15.84
N LYS A 35 -15.90 -17.35 14.56
CA LYS A 35 -15.52 -18.66 13.99
C LYS A 35 -15.76 -18.70 12.47
N LEU A 36 -14.73 -19.17 11.79
CA LEU A 36 -14.73 -19.47 10.37
C LEU A 36 -15.39 -20.84 10.16
N SER A 37 -16.72 -20.91 10.13
CA SER A 37 -17.42 -22.12 9.66
C SER A 37 -18.58 -21.72 8.77
N VAL A 38 -18.40 -21.96 7.47
CA VAL A 38 -19.39 -21.86 6.38
C VAL A 38 -19.84 -20.43 6.09
N LEU A 39 -19.30 -19.83 5.02
CA LEU A 39 -19.85 -18.62 4.39
C LEU A 39 -21.24 -18.96 3.82
N PRO A 40 -22.34 -18.41 4.35
CA PRO A 40 -23.63 -18.51 3.69
C PRO A 40 -23.65 -17.51 2.53
N ASP A 41 -24.31 -17.90 1.45
CA ASP A 41 -24.60 -17.11 0.26
C ASP A 41 -24.98 -15.65 0.61
N CYS A 42 -24.29 -14.67 0.01
CA CYS A 42 -24.34 -13.24 0.32
C CYS A 42 -25.65 -12.56 -0.13
N ARG A 43 -26.81 -13.15 0.13
CA ARG A 43 -28.13 -12.62 -0.26
C ARG A 43 -28.94 -11.95 0.86
N GLY A 44 -28.34 -11.65 2.01
CA GLY A 44 -29.14 -11.06 3.11
C GLY A 44 -28.41 -10.39 4.27
N SER A 45 -27.14 -9.97 4.16
CA SER A 45 -26.49 -9.27 5.27
C SER A 45 -26.97 -7.82 5.37
N GLN A 46 -27.69 -7.52 6.46
CA GLN A 46 -28.09 -6.17 6.86
C GLN A 46 -26.87 -5.22 6.87
N PRO A 47 -27.05 -3.93 6.50
CA PRO A 47 -25.95 -2.99 6.43
C PRO A 47 -25.32 -2.81 7.83
N LEU A 48 -23.97 -2.80 7.89
CA LEU A 48 -23.24 -2.32 9.06
C LEU A 48 -23.77 -0.93 9.41
N SER A 49 -24.61 -0.81 10.44
CA SER A 49 -25.07 0.50 10.87
C SER A 49 -23.86 1.30 11.36
N SER A 50 -23.75 2.56 10.96
CA SER A 50 -22.73 3.51 11.44
C SER A 50 -22.62 3.54 12.99
N SER A 51 -23.71 3.16 13.67
CA SER A 51 -23.77 3.03 15.12
C SER A 51 -22.83 1.96 15.70
N GLY A 52 -22.59 0.85 14.98
CA GLY A 52 -21.69 -0.22 15.43
C GLY A 52 -20.23 0.22 15.40
N LEU A 53 -19.83 0.88 14.30
CA LEU A 53 -18.48 1.42 14.15
C LEU A 53 -18.20 2.53 15.17
N ALA A 54 -19.17 3.41 15.41
CA ALA A 54 -19.04 4.47 16.41
C ALA A 54 -18.86 3.92 17.84
N LYS A 55 -19.53 2.82 18.18
CA LYS A 55 -19.36 2.12 19.46
C LYS A 55 -17.98 1.47 19.58
N TRP A 56 -17.50 0.84 18.51
CA TRP A 56 -16.17 0.23 18.46
C TRP A 56 -15.06 1.27 18.62
N LEU A 57 -15.15 2.42 17.93
CA LEU A 57 -14.16 3.50 18.05
C LEU A 57 -14.06 4.07 19.47
N LYS A 58 -15.16 4.08 20.24
CA LYS A 58 -15.15 4.50 21.65
C LYS A 58 -14.47 3.49 22.58
N HIS A 59 -14.41 2.23 22.18
CA HIS A 59 -13.86 1.12 22.98
C HIS A 59 -12.82 0.35 22.16
N SER A 60 -11.97 1.08 21.42
CA SER A 60 -11.00 0.44 20.53
C SER A 60 -9.98 -0.37 21.34
N PRO A 61 -9.63 -1.59 20.90
CA PRO A 61 -8.60 -2.38 21.57
C PRO A 61 -7.22 -1.71 21.44
N GLU A 62 -6.33 -1.96 22.40
CA GLU A 62 -4.96 -1.44 22.36
C GLU A 62 -4.11 -2.14 21.27
N VAL A 63 -4.47 -3.37 20.91
CA VAL A 63 -3.79 -4.18 19.88
C VAL A 63 -4.81 -4.67 18.86
N VAL A 64 -4.43 -4.60 17.58
CA VAL A 64 -5.17 -5.17 16.44
C VAL A 64 -4.30 -6.21 15.77
N ASP A 65 -4.83 -7.43 15.65
CA ASP A 65 -4.15 -8.52 14.96
C ASP A 65 -4.40 -8.46 13.46
N LEU A 66 -3.40 -8.01 12.71
CA LEU A 66 -3.40 -8.10 11.26
C LEU A 66 -2.83 -9.45 10.83
N LYS A 67 -3.70 -10.46 10.81
CA LYS A 67 -3.35 -11.85 10.47
C LYS A 67 -2.33 -12.44 11.46
N ASP A 68 -1.04 -12.32 11.17
CA ASP A 68 0.06 -12.86 11.99
C ASP A 68 0.94 -11.73 12.58
N ALA A 69 0.49 -10.47 12.45
CA ALA A 69 1.21 -9.29 12.91
C ALA A 69 0.34 -8.51 13.92
N PRO A 70 0.56 -8.68 15.24
CA PRO A 70 -0.09 -7.86 16.25
C PRO A 70 0.46 -6.43 16.18
N LEU A 71 -0.44 -5.45 16.03
CA LEU A 71 -0.08 -4.03 15.95
C LEU A 71 -0.75 -3.25 17.07
N GLN A 72 0.04 -2.46 17.81
CA GLN A 72 -0.49 -1.55 18.82
C GLN A 72 -1.12 -0.31 18.16
N ILE A 73 -2.35 0.03 18.56
CA ILE A 73 -2.99 1.28 18.16
C ILE A 73 -2.39 2.42 18.98
N GLN A 74 -1.56 3.25 18.35
CA GLN A 74 -0.98 4.44 18.98
C GLN A 74 -1.96 5.62 18.95
N GLN A 75 -2.68 5.79 17.85
CA GLN A 75 -3.61 6.89 17.66
C GLN A 75 -4.67 6.53 16.62
N VAL A 76 -5.89 7.03 16.83
CA VAL A 76 -6.96 7.02 15.84
C VAL A 76 -7.20 8.44 15.36
N SER A 77 -7.20 8.65 14.04
CA SER A 77 -7.52 9.93 13.42
C SER A 77 -8.51 9.74 12.27
N LEU A 78 -9.35 10.75 12.06
CA LEU A 78 -10.25 10.78 10.92
C LEU A 78 -9.53 11.40 9.73
N ALA A 79 -9.32 10.61 8.67
CA ALA A 79 -8.62 11.06 7.47
C ALA A 79 -9.43 12.07 6.64
N GLN A 80 -10.76 12.09 6.80
CA GLN A 80 -11.66 12.96 6.05
C GLN A 80 -12.64 13.63 7.00
N ALA A 81 -13.01 14.88 6.68
CA ALA A 81 -14.05 15.58 7.41
C ALA A 81 -15.40 14.86 7.26
N THR A 82 -16.20 14.84 8.31
CA THR A 82 -17.54 14.25 8.24
C THR A 82 -18.44 15.08 7.32
N THR A 83 -19.18 14.41 6.44
CA THR A 83 -20.17 15.03 5.56
C THR A 83 -21.54 14.34 5.68
N THR A 84 -22.55 14.90 5.00
CA THR A 84 -23.88 14.30 4.88
C THR A 84 -24.29 14.30 3.41
N TYR A 85 -25.27 13.46 3.04
CA TYR A 85 -25.80 13.46 1.68
C TYR A 85 -26.39 14.82 1.28
N ALA A 86 -27.03 15.53 2.21
CA ALA A 86 -27.52 16.89 1.95
C ALA A 86 -26.39 17.88 1.64
N LYS A 87 -25.27 17.82 2.38
CA LYS A 87 -24.09 18.66 2.10
C LYS A 87 -23.44 18.31 0.76
N LEU A 88 -23.39 17.02 0.41
CA LEU A 88 -22.86 16.57 -0.88
C LEU A 88 -23.75 17.01 -2.05
N ALA A 89 -25.07 16.94 -1.87
CA ALA A 89 -26.05 17.36 -2.87
C ALA A 89 -26.10 18.87 -3.06
N ALA A 90 -25.66 19.66 -2.09
CA ALA A 90 -25.58 21.13 -2.15
C ALA A 90 -24.23 21.65 -2.67
N VAL A 91 -23.35 20.79 -3.20
CA VAL A 91 -22.07 21.22 -3.76
C VAL A 91 -22.31 22.01 -5.04
N GLU A 92 -21.78 23.23 -5.12
CA GLU A 92 -21.89 24.04 -6.33
C GLU A 92 -21.10 23.43 -7.50
N PRO A 93 -21.72 23.23 -8.68
CA PRO A 93 -21.03 22.74 -9.86
C PRO A 93 -19.89 23.66 -10.31
N GLY A 94 -18.70 23.09 -10.46
CA GLY A 94 -17.54 23.80 -10.99
C GLY A 94 -17.43 23.76 -12.51
N ARG A 95 -16.27 24.18 -13.03
CA ARG A 95 -15.87 23.98 -14.43
C ARG A 95 -15.11 22.67 -14.65
N SER A 96 -14.49 22.14 -13.60
CA SER A 96 -13.75 20.89 -13.64
C SER A 96 -13.83 20.17 -12.30
N LEU A 97 -13.70 18.85 -12.36
CA LEU A 97 -13.61 17.97 -11.21
C LEU A 97 -12.35 17.13 -11.37
N SER A 98 -11.50 17.13 -10.34
CA SER A 98 -10.24 16.41 -10.36
C SER A 98 -10.23 15.36 -9.27
N LEU A 99 -9.76 14.16 -9.59
CA LEU A 99 -9.62 13.06 -8.64
C LEU A 99 -8.21 12.48 -8.72
N THR A 100 -7.71 12.05 -7.56
CA THR A 100 -6.44 11.30 -7.43
C THR A 100 -6.72 9.90 -6.90
N PHE A 101 -6.21 8.87 -7.57
CA PHE A 101 -6.31 7.48 -7.12
C PHE A 101 -5.07 7.10 -6.32
N VAL A 102 -5.22 6.97 -4.99
CA VAL A 102 -4.12 6.71 -4.06
C VAL A 102 -3.73 5.23 -4.02
N SER A 103 -4.68 4.35 -4.34
CA SER A 103 -4.45 2.90 -4.39
C SER A 103 -4.83 2.35 -5.77
N PRO A 104 -4.34 1.15 -6.15
CA PRO A 104 -4.65 0.56 -7.44
C PRO A 104 -6.17 0.51 -7.67
N THR A 105 -6.61 1.15 -8.75
CA THR A 105 -8.02 1.28 -9.10
C THR A 105 -8.29 0.51 -10.37
N SER A 106 -9.28 -0.39 -10.34
CA SER A 106 -9.66 -1.18 -11.51
C SER A 106 -11.17 -1.26 -11.64
N PHE A 107 -11.63 -1.46 -12.87
CA PHE A 107 -13.03 -1.61 -13.20
C PHE A 107 -13.26 -3.01 -13.77
N ARG A 108 -14.35 -3.66 -13.39
CA ARG A 108 -14.71 -4.98 -13.93
C ARG A 108 -15.63 -4.79 -15.12
N ARG A 109 -15.22 -5.22 -16.31
CA ARG A 109 -16.04 -5.16 -17.53
C ARG A 109 -15.97 -6.50 -18.26
N GLN A 110 -17.12 -7.14 -18.49
CA GLN A 110 -17.24 -8.43 -19.20
C GLN A 110 -16.26 -9.51 -18.69
N GLY A 111 -16.04 -9.58 -17.38
CA GLY A 111 -15.14 -10.57 -16.77
C GLY A 111 -13.66 -10.14 -16.69
N HIS A 112 -13.24 -9.07 -17.36
CA HIS A 112 -11.87 -8.57 -17.33
C HIS A 112 -11.68 -7.41 -16.35
N HIS A 113 -10.48 -7.32 -15.75
CA HIS A 113 -10.06 -6.18 -14.94
C HIS A 113 -9.42 -5.12 -15.85
N LEU A 114 -10.03 -3.94 -15.90
CA LEU A 114 -9.56 -2.79 -16.66
C LEU A 114 -8.96 -1.77 -15.69
N PRO A 115 -7.63 -1.57 -15.68
CA PRO A 115 -6.96 -0.65 -14.75
C PRO A 115 -6.99 0.82 -15.19
N LEU A 116 -7.66 1.13 -16.31
CA LEU A 116 -7.69 2.48 -16.86
C LEU A 116 -8.87 3.28 -16.30
N PRO A 117 -8.64 4.46 -15.68
CA PRO A 117 -9.68 5.35 -15.19
C PRO A 117 -10.31 6.14 -16.33
N TRP A 118 -10.94 5.44 -17.28
CA TRP A 118 -11.74 6.11 -18.30
C TRP A 118 -12.91 6.83 -17.64
N SER A 119 -13.22 8.05 -18.09
CA SER A 119 -14.30 8.90 -17.55
C SER A 119 -15.64 8.16 -17.45
N ARG A 120 -15.94 7.30 -18.44
CA ARG A 120 -17.12 6.44 -18.45
C ARG A 120 -17.12 5.41 -17.30
N ASN A 121 -15.97 4.94 -16.85
CA ASN A 121 -15.89 3.95 -15.78
C ASN A 121 -15.90 4.59 -14.39
N VAL A 122 -15.38 5.82 -14.25
CA VAL A 122 -15.32 6.55 -12.99
C VAL A 122 -16.64 7.27 -12.69
N PHE A 123 -17.26 7.88 -13.70
CA PHE A 123 -18.41 8.78 -13.52
C PHE A 123 -19.58 8.52 -14.48
N HIS A 124 -19.50 7.48 -15.32
CA HIS A 124 -20.36 7.32 -16.50
C HIS A 124 -20.25 8.45 -17.53
N GLY A 125 -19.36 9.44 -17.35
CA GLY A 125 -19.03 10.52 -18.28
C GLY A 125 -20.22 11.43 -18.61
N LEU A 126 -20.13 12.73 -18.28
CA LEU A 126 -21.06 13.71 -18.82
C LEU A 126 -20.73 13.93 -20.31
N GLY A 127 -21.61 13.46 -21.20
CA GLY A 127 -21.55 13.83 -22.62
C GLY A 127 -21.95 15.29 -22.83
N ALA A 128 -21.67 15.86 -24.01
CA ALA A 128 -21.98 17.26 -24.31
C ALA A 128 -23.46 17.64 -24.03
N LYS A 129 -24.39 16.72 -24.29
CA LYS A 129 -25.84 16.90 -24.02
C LYS A 129 -26.22 16.88 -22.54
N ALA A 130 -25.33 16.37 -21.67
CA ALA A 130 -25.61 16.29 -20.24
C ALA A 130 -25.43 17.66 -19.55
N ASN A 131 -24.70 18.60 -20.16
CA ASN A 131 -24.64 19.98 -19.69
C ASN A 131 -25.99 20.71 -19.83
N ASP A 132 -26.86 20.26 -20.75
CA ASP A 132 -28.18 20.83 -20.96
C ASP A 132 -29.15 20.45 -19.82
N ASN A 133 -28.78 19.48 -18.98
CA ASN A 133 -29.56 19.06 -17.82
C ASN A 133 -28.81 19.40 -16.51
N PRO A 134 -29.23 20.44 -15.78
CA PRO A 134 -28.55 20.89 -14.58
C PRO A 134 -28.55 19.83 -13.46
N GLU A 135 -29.55 18.94 -13.40
CA GLU A 135 -29.59 17.86 -12.41
C GLU A 135 -28.47 16.83 -12.63
N TYR A 136 -28.15 16.50 -13.89
CA TYR A 136 -27.05 15.59 -14.20
C TYR A 136 -25.69 16.18 -13.89
N VAL A 137 -25.52 17.48 -14.15
CA VAL A 137 -24.34 18.21 -13.73
C VAL A 137 -24.21 18.16 -12.22
N GLN A 138 -25.28 18.45 -11.47
CA GLN A 138 -25.29 18.40 -10.02
C GLN A 138 -24.94 17.02 -9.48
N LEU A 139 -25.53 15.96 -10.03
CA LEU A 139 -25.24 14.57 -9.64
C LEU A 139 -23.78 14.19 -9.93
N PHE A 140 -23.22 14.62 -11.05
CA PHE A 140 -21.81 14.37 -11.37
C PHE A 140 -20.88 14.98 -10.32
N TYR A 141 -21.10 16.24 -9.93
CA TYR A 141 -20.31 16.89 -8.88
C TYR A 141 -20.54 16.24 -7.51
N THR A 142 -21.79 15.88 -7.19
CA THR A 142 -22.13 15.16 -5.97
C THR A 142 -21.36 13.83 -5.88
N LEU A 143 -21.34 13.03 -6.95
CA LEU A 143 -20.60 11.77 -7.02
C LEU A 143 -19.08 11.99 -6.92
N GLY A 144 -18.57 13.04 -7.55
CA GLY A 144 -17.19 13.49 -7.42
C GLY A 144 -16.77 13.74 -5.97
N HIS A 145 -17.58 14.51 -5.25
CA HIS A 145 -17.33 14.83 -3.85
C HIS A 145 -17.62 13.67 -2.90
N TYR A 146 -18.38 12.66 -3.35
CA TYR A 146 -18.63 11.43 -2.61
C TYR A 146 -17.51 10.39 -2.78
N ALA A 147 -16.78 10.41 -3.90
CA ALA A 147 -15.73 9.44 -4.22
C ALA A 147 -14.66 9.24 -3.11
N PRO A 148 -14.23 10.28 -2.36
CA PRO A 148 -13.32 10.09 -1.22
C PRO A 148 -13.84 9.15 -0.12
N TYR A 149 -15.16 9.13 0.09
CA TYR A 149 -15.78 8.36 1.17
C TYR A 149 -16.03 6.90 0.78
N CYS A 150 -16.47 6.66 -0.46
CA CYS A 150 -16.82 5.31 -0.92
C CYS A 150 -15.69 4.60 -1.69
N GLY A 151 -14.68 5.34 -2.15
CA GLY A 151 -13.70 4.86 -3.13
C GLY A 151 -14.31 4.70 -4.52
N THR A 152 -13.48 4.31 -5.48
CA THR A 152 -13.84 4.16 -6.90
C THR A 152 -13.49 2.77 -7.40
N GLY A 153 -14.39 2.15 -8.17
CA GLY A 153 -14.11 0.92 -8.91
C GLY A 153 -14.31 -0.37 -8.09
N HIS A 154 -13.48 -1.37 -8.35
CA HIS A 154 -13.65 -2.73 -7.86
C HIS A 154 -12.84 -3.01 -6.58
N LYS A 155 -13.39 -3.84 -5.68
CA LYS A 155 -12.72 -4.34 -4.46
C LYS A 155 -12.31 -3.22 -3.47
N THR A 156 -13.14 -2.19 -3.32
CA THR A 156 -12.91 -1.11 -2.34
C THR A 156 -12.86 -1.61 -0.90
N THR A 157 -13.63 -2.64 -0.57
CA THR A 157 -13.59 -3.34 0.73
C THR A 157 -12.25 -4.06 1.00
N PHE A 158 -11.41 -4.25 -0.02
CA PHE A 158 -10.06 -4.81 0.07
C PHE A 158 -8.99 -3.73 -0.07
N GLY A 159 -9.31 -2.45 0.22
CA GLY A 159 -8.34 -1.36 0.22
C GLY A 159 -7.91 -0.88 -1.18
N LEU A 160 -8.58 -1.34 -2.24
CA LEU A 160 -8.38 -0.83 -3.61
C LEU A 160 -9.29 0.38 -3.88
N GLY A 161 -9.02 1.15 -4.92
CA GLY A 161 -9.94 2.23 -5.31
C GLY A 161 -9.97 3.45 -4.40
N GLN A 162 -9.08 3.59 -3.41
CA GLN A 162 -8.99 4.81 -2.59
C GLN A 162 -8.80 6.03 -3.49
N THR A 163 -9.73 6.98 -3.35
CA THR A 163 -9.82 8.18 -4.18
C THR A 163 -9.72 9.43 -3.30
N ARG A 164 -9.07 10.49 -3.75
CA ARG A 164 -9.03 11.81 -3.12
C ARG A 164 -9.54 12.85 -4.10
N LEU A 165 -10.20 13.89 -3.57
CA LEU A 165 -10.63 15.04 -4.38
C LEU A 165 -9.44 15.98 -4.64
N GLY A 166 -9.37 16.52 -5.85
CA GLY A 166 -8.30 17.41 -6.29
C GLY A 166 -7.12 16.69 -6.95
N TRP A 167 -6.24 17.49 -7.56
CA TRP A 167 -4.92 17.04 -8.00
C TRP A 167 -4.01 16.98 -6.79
N HIS A 168 -3.68 15.77 -6.37
CA HIS A 168 -2.78 15.53 -5.26
C HIS A 168 -1.50 14.89 -5.80
N LEU A 169 -0.81 15.64 -6.66
CA LEU A 169 0.54 15.30 -7.14
C LEU A 169 1.62 15.73 -6.12
N SER A 170 1.23 16.47 -5.08
CA SER A 170 2.13 17.17 -4.16
C SER A 170 2.36 16.47 -2.82
N GLN A 171 1.84 15.25 -2.61
CA GLN A 171 2.20 14.42 -1.45
C GLN A 171 2.58 12.98 -1.85
N ALA A 172 3.31 12.82 -2.94
CA ALA A 172 4.51 12.04 -2.80
C ALA A 172 5.50 12.90 -2.00
N THR A 173 5.21 13.16 -0.72
CA THR A 173 6.29 13.41 0.23
C THR A 173 7.22 12.24 -0.02
N PRO A 174 8.51 12.45 -0.36
CA PRO A 174 9.45 11.34 -0.25
C PRO A 174 9.18 10.79 1.14
N GLN A 175 8.64 9.57 1.24
CA GLN A 175 8.62 8.89 2.52
C GLN A 175 10.06 9.02 2.96
N GLU A 176 10.32 9.80 4.03
CA GLU A 176 11.66 9.91 4.56
C GLU A 176 12.03 8.47 4.88
N MET A 177 12.81 7.85 3.99
CA MET A 177 13.27 6.50 4.18
C MET A 177 13.90 6.53 5.56
N PRO A 178 13.42 5.71 6.51
CA PRO A 178 13.91 5.81 7.87
C PRO A 178 15.44 5.70 7.81
N ALA A 179 16.14 6.46 8.65
CA ALA A 179 17.58 6.69 8.48
C ALA A 179 18.38 5.38 8.31
N ALA A 180 17.92 4.29 8.95
CA ALA A 180 18.48 2.95 8.80
C ALA A 180 18.40 2.39 7.35
N GLN A 181 17.28 2.55 6.64
CA GLN A 181 17.15 2.11 5.24
C GLN A 181 18.02 2.95 4.29
N ARG A 182 18.19 4.25 4.56
CA ARG A 182 19.09 5.11 3.78
C ARG A 182 20.54 4.70 3.96
N LEU A 183 20.96 4.53 5.22
CA LEU A 183 22.30 4.04 5.55
C LEU A 183 22.58 2.67 4.93
N LEU A 184 21.59 1.77 4.92
CA LEU A 184 21.71 0.46 4.25
C LEU A 184 21.92 0.62 2.74
N ALA A 185 21.09 1.41 2.07
CA ALA A 185 21.18 1.63 0.62
C ALA A 185 22.52 2.25 0.23
N ASP A 186 22.93 3.33 0.91
CA ASP A 186 24.21 4.00 0.68
C ASP A 186 25.40 3.02 0.86
N ARG A 187 25.30 2.15 1.87
CA ARG A 187 26.33 1.13 2.13
C ARG A 187 26.37 0.03 1.07
N ILE A 188 25.21 -0.40 0.57
CA ILE A 188 25.12 -1.39 -0.52
C ILE A 188 25.74 -0.80 -1.80
N ASP A 189 25.47 0.46 -2.12
CA ASP A 189 26.00 1.11 -3.32
C ASP A 189 27.52 1.28 -3.26
N GLU A 190 28.06 1.68 -2.10
CA GLU A 190 29.51 1.78 -1.89
C GLU A 190 30.20 0.42 -2.08
N LEU A 191 29.67 -0.63 -1.44
CA LEU A 191 30.22 -1.98 -1.52
C LEU A 191 30.08 -2.58 -2.92
N THR A 192 28.95 -2.34 -3.60
CA THR A 192 28.71 -2.81 -4.97
C THR A 192 29.72 -2.20 -5.91
N THR A 193 29.89 -0.88 -5.84
CA THR A 193 30.90 -0.15 -6.64
C THR A 193 32.30 -0.73 -6.40
N TYR A 194 32.67 -0.99 -5.14
CA TYR A 194 33.94 -1.60 -4.80
C TYR A 194 34.11 -3.01 -5.41
N PHE A 195 33.13 -3.90 -5.26
CA PHE A 195 33.21 -5.27 -5.76
C PHE A 195 33.16 -5.35 -7.29
N VAL A 196 32.43 -4.46 -7.95
CA VAL A 196 32.45 -4.33 -9.41
C VAL A 196 33.84 -3.91 -9.88
N ASN A 197 34.44 -2.89 -9.27
CA ASN A 197 35.78 -2.41 -9.64
C ASN A 197 36.89 -3.44 -9.38
N GLN A 198 36.74 -4.27 -8.33
CA GLN A 198 37.70 -5.34 -8.05
C GLN A 198 37.65 -6.49 -9.08
N LYS A 199 36.47 -6.76 -9.66
CA LYS A 199 36.30 -7.84 -10.64
C LYS A 199 36.86 -7.41 -11.99
N LYS A 200 38.11 -7.79 -12.27
CA LYS A 200 38.91 -7.50 -13.48
C LYS A 200 38.28 -7.90 -14.85
N ARG A 201 37.07 -8.47 -14.89
CA ARG A 201 36.36 -8.83 -16.14
C ARG A 201 35.07 -8.02 -16.27
N THR A 202 35.13 -6.93 -17.01
CA THR A 202 34.02 -6.06 -17.40
C THR A 202 33.28 -6.64 -18.61
N GLY A 203 32.59 -7.77 -18.42
CA GLY A 203 31.89 -8.42 -19.53
C GLY A 203 30.88 -9.45 -19.08
N GLY A 204 29.74 -9.00 -18.56
CA GLY A 204 28.55 -9.81 -18.35
C GLY A 204 27.76 -9.47 -17.08
N HIS A 205 26.43 -9.52 -17.16
CA HIS A 205 25.52 -9.24 -16.03
C HIS A 205 25.83 -10.09 -14.79
N ARG A 206 26.32 -11.34 -14.97
CA ARG A 206 26.69 -12.23 -13.84
C ARG A 206 27.73 -11.64 -12.87
N ALA A 207 28.65 -10.81 -13.36
CA ALA A 207 29.67 -10.19 -12.50
C ALA A 207 29.07 -9.09 -11.62
N GLN A 208 28.09 -8.36 -12.17
CA GLN A 208 27.30 -7.31 -11.49
C GLN A 208 26.36 -7.95 -10.47
N ASP A 209 25.54 -8.92 -10.88
CA ASP A 209 24.58 -9.62 -10.00
C ASP A 209 25.28 -10.23 -8.77
N SER A 210 26.45 -10.84 -8.98
CA SER A 210 27.23 -11.41 -7.89
C SER A 210 27.93 -10.37 -7.02
N ALA A 211 28.24 -9.17 -7.54
CA ALA A 211 28.78 -8.06 -6.74
C ALA A 211 27.69 -7.43 -5.87
N GLU A 212 26.50 -7.21 -6.44
CA GLU A 212 25.31 -6.71 -5.75
C GLU A 212 24.87 -7.67 -4.63
N THR A 213 24.86 -8.98 -4.91
CA THR A 213 24.51 -9.99 -3.90
C THR A 213 25.51 -9.98 -2.73
N TRP A 214 26.81 -9.86 -3.01
CA TRP A 214 27.83 -9.80 -1.96
C TRP A 214 27.73 -8.52 -1.13
N ALA A 215 27.50 -7.38 -1.79
CA ALA A 215 27.28 -6.09 -1.13
C ALA A 215 26.06 -6.12 -0.22
N THR A 216 24.93 -6.66 -0.71
CA THR A 216 23.68 -6.77 0.05
C THR A 216 23.84 -7.65 1.29
N VAL A 217 24.42 -8.85 1.13
CA VAL A 217 24.65 -9.77 2.27
C VAL A 217 25.57 -9.14 3.31
N LEU A 218 26.60 -8.42 2.88
CA LEU A 218 27.56 -7.82 3.81
C LEU A 218 26.99 -6.59 4.52
N ALA A 219 26.37 -5.66 3.79
CA ALA A 219 25.80 -4.44 4.36
C ALA A 219 24.73 -4.76 5.42
N ARG A 220 23.83 -5.70 5.12
CA ARG A 220 22.83 -6.17 6.08
C ARG A 220 23.45 -6.82 7.31
N ARG A 221 24.53 -7.57 7.12
CA ARG A 221 25.26 -8.20 8.22
C ARG A 221 25.99 -7.18 9.10
N GLU A 222 26.49 -6.08 8.54
CA GLU A 222 27.09 -4.96 9.29
C GLU A 222 26.03 -4.23 10.14
N LEU A 223 24.79 -4.13 9.65
CA LEU A 223 23.65 -3.52 10.34
C LEU A 223 22.97 -4.43 11.38
N GLY A 224 23.41 -5.68 11.53
CA GLY A 224 22.97 -6.58 12.59
C GLY A 224 22.03 -7.71 12.18
N ASP A 225 21.66 -7.82 10.90
CA ASP A 225 20.79 -8.91 10.44
C ASP A 225 21.44 -10.29 10.64
N SER A 226 20.62 -11.27 11.01
CA SER A 226 21.06 -12.66 11.09
C SER A 226 21.27 -13.23 9.69
N LEU A 227 22.25 -14.14 9.52
CA LEU A 227 22.48 -14.79 8.22
C LEU A 227 21.26 -15.61 7.76
N GLN A 228 20.47 -16.13 8.70
CA GLN A 228 19.23 -16.83 8.38
C GLN A 228 18.19 -15.88 7.78
N ALA A 229 17.97 -14.72 8.40
CA ALA A 229 17.03 -13.71 7.88
C ALA A 229 17.45 -13.18 6.50
N ILE A 230 18.74 -13.00 6.26
CA ILE A 230 19.27 -12.60 4.94
C ILE A 230 19.04 -13.70 3.90
N ALA A 231 19.26 -14.97 4.27
CA ALA A 231 19.08 -16.11 3.38
C ALA A 231 17.61 -16.28 2.97
N ASP A 232 16.71 -16.17 3.94
CA ASP A 232 15.27 -16.28 3.72
C ASP A 232 14.74 -15.16 2.80
N ASP A 233 15.23 -13.92 2.96
CA ASP A 233 14.79 -12.76 2.16
C ASP A 233 15.37 -12.76 0.73
N LEU A 234 16.61 -13.22 0.55
CA LEU A 234 17.23 -13.35 -0.77
C LEU A 234 16.84 -14.65 -1.49
N GLU A 235 16.03 -15.51 -0.87
CA GLU A 235 15.66 -16.84 -1.38
C GLU A 235 16.89 -17.71 -1.73
N ILE A 236 17.97 -17.57 -0.95
CA ILE A 236 19.21 -18.35 -1.11
C ILE A 236 19.40 -19.33 0.05
N PRO A 237 20.07 -20.48 -0.16
CA PRO A 237 20.41 -21.36 0.95
C PRO A 237 21.28 -20.65 2.01
N TYR A 238 21.07 -20.98 3.29
CA TYR A 238 21.84 -20.43 4.40
C TYR A 238 23.37 -20.54 4.21
N GLU A 239 23.84 -21.70 3.74
CA GLU A 239 25.27 -21.92 3.47
C GLU A 239 25.81 -21.00 2.36
N THR A 240 24.97 -20.63 1.38
CA THR A 240 25.31 -19.67 0.34
C THR A 240 25.47 -18.27 0.93
N ALA A 241 24.53 -17.82 1.77
CA ALA A 241 24.62 -16.52 2.46
C ALA A 241 25.88 -16.43 3.34
N LYS A 242 26.19 -17.49 4.09
CA LYS A 242 27.40 -17.61 4.90
C LYS A 242 28.67 -17.52 4.04
N THR A 243 28.68 -18.20 2.90
CA THR A 243 29.80 -18.18 1.94
C THR A 243 30.00 -16.79 1.36
N TYR A 244 28.93 -16.12 0.91
CA TYR A 244 29.00 -14.76 0.37
C TYR A 244 29.47 -13.75 1.40
N SER A 245 28.98 -13.83 2.65
CA SER A 245 29.47 -12.98 3.74
C SER A 245 30.98 -13.17 3.98
N LYS A 246 31.45 -14.41 3.97
CA LYS A 246 32.88 -14.73 4.15
C LYS A 246 33.74 -14.18 2.99
N LEU A 247 33.31 -14.39 1.75
CA LEU A 247 34.02 -13.91 0.56
C LEU A 247 34.07 -12.39 0.50
N ALA A 248 32.95 -11.71 0.75
CA ALA A 248 32.85 -10.26 0.79
C ALA A 248 33.79 -9.64 1.86
N ARG A 249 33.81 -10.20 3.08
CA ARG A 249 34.73 -9.78 4.14
C ARG A 249 36.20 -9.98 3.80
N ARG A 250 36.53 -11.12 3.19
CA ARG A 250 37.91 -11.40 2.75
C ARG A 250 38.36 -10.36 1.72
N SER A 251 37.52 -10.05 0.75
CA SER A 251 37.80 -9.05 -0.28
C SER A 251 38.02 -7.66 0.33
N LEU A 252 37.22 -7.22 1.30
CA LEU A 252 37.45 -5.94 2.00
C LEU A 252 38.74 -5.91 2.81
N ARG A 253 39.19 -7.04 3.36
CA ARG A 253 40.49 -7.11 4.05
C ARG A 253 41.68 -6.92 3.11
N GLU A 254 41.51 -7.14 1.81
CA GLU A 254 42.53 -6.88 0.79
C GLU A 254 42.53 -5.40 0.33
N LYS A 255 41.55 -4.59 0.78
CA LYS A 255 41.44 -3.13 0.52
C LYS A 255 42.35 -2.29 1.42
N GLY A 256 42.71 -2.80 2.61
CA GLY A 256 43.51 -2.10 3.63
C GLY A 256 44.81 -2.82 3.91
#